data_AF-A0A956BL62-F1
#
_entry.id   AF-A0A956BL62-F1
#
_cell.length_a   1.000
_cell.length_b   1.000
_cell.length_c   1.000
_cell.angle_alpha   90.00
_cell.angle_beta   90.00
_cell.angle_gamma   90.00
#
_symmetry.space_group_name_H-M   'P 1'
#
loop_
_entity.id
_entity.type
_entity.pdbx_description
1 polymer ?
#
loop_
_entity_poly.entity_id
_entity_poly.type
_entity_poly.pdbx_seq_one_letter_code
_entity_poly.pdbx_strand_id
1 'polypeptide(L)'
;GVRAWLAMLDAMDTDNLYFARCSEAVLSQMAMIRAFAGNGSITSFFAPYLCEGCGNAFQVLYDAIEDAPAIAESRPVDVQCPRCRTVCTLDDDPASFFRIGPLVEAPSEELKQALGKLPPLGVDADPIEKSVRDNLTVVKFNTRLDASVRLRRVFDGLEGRARFDMGGVPEVTERGATTFLRALDALDPEVRRVELVGCPEALAVALVGRPADDRVRVMSVVVRATCASPPGQRDVHVDIVEHGEALANGKPPEVRCDWCDDALSFRSQRTMLATLAQRLGFGEVAPEPEPEPEPSPRGRRLSIGLWITSMLATGSAVFAGLVGMVLLAALWYLAPTPGPPPNAWIAGRTPPPRWTETQWAEDTTGVHVVAGADAADLEAALETARRKALFQLVEHLRDALRDRAIHPLIPAPPYRDDPAWRAAVVDDYLAAVAPFGLPERAEVAVREGGPETRIFVRYDLAPEAWARVVEHYGTVYTFRGMDLSPRFPLQPEQPESDVLVVATRTWLAEPKAGDRLLATGDARTLDLQVARQELESQWDALPAGETLSLTFHDGVTEKRVPLRKNP
;
A
#
# COMPACT_ATOMS: atom_id res chain seq x y z
N GLY A 1 -0.68 9.94 12.67
CA GLY A 1 -0.28 9.17 13.87
C GLY A 1 -1.29 9.38 15.00
N VAL A 2 -1.19 8.60 16.09
CA VAL A 2 -2.20 8.52 17.17
C VAL A 2 -2.63 9.88 17.73
N ARG A 3 -1.70 10.83 17.95
CA ARG A 3 -2.05 12.17 18.48
C ARG A 3 -2.95 12.97 17.53
N ALA A 4 -2.70 12.90 16.22
CA ALA A 4 -3.54 13.55 15.22
C ALA A 4 -4.90 12.86 15.06
N TRP A 5 -4.95 11.54 15.27
CA TRP A 5 -6.19 10.76 15.30
C TRP A 5 -7.10 11.18 16.46
N LEU A 6 -6.54 11.25 17.67
CA LEU A 6 -7.30 11.69 18.85
C LEU A 6 -7.77 13.15 18.70
N ALA A 7 -6.91 14.04 18.18
CA ALA A 7 -7.30 15.41 17.89
C ALA A 7 -8.41 15.52 16.84
N MET A 8 -8.45 14.62 15.86
CA MET A 8 -9.55 14.53 14.89
C MET A 8 -10.84 14.08 15.58
N LEU A 9 -10.79 13.02 16.40
CA LEU A 9 -11.96 12.54 17.14
C LEU A 9 -12.52 13.61 18.08
N ASP A 10 -11.66 14.32 18.82
CA ASP A 10 -12.06 15.42 19.70
C ASP A 10 -12.69 16.60 18.93
N ALA A 11 -12.31 16.78 17.66
CA ALA A 11 -12.86 17.83 16.79
C ALA A 11 -14.17 17.40 16.10
N MET A 12 -14.54 16.12 16.13
CA MET A 12 -15.79 15.64 15.54
C MET A 12 -16.95 15.89 16.50
N ASP A 13 -17.89 16.74 16.08
CA ASP A 13 -19.16 16.95 16.77
C ASP A 13 -20.18 15.90 16.32
N THR A 14 -19.98 14.64 16.74
CA THR A 14 -20.91 13.53 16.44
C THR A 14 -21.28 12.73 17.68
N ASP A 15 -22.58 12.50 17.83
CA ASP A 15 -23.13 11.68 18.92
C ASP A 15 -22.90 10.18 18.67
N ASN A 16 -22.76 9.78 17.40
CA ASN A 16 -22.62 8.38 17.00
C ASN A 16 -21.43 8.22 16.06
N LEU A 17 -20.47 7.40 16.48
CA LEU A 17 -19.29 7.05 15.70
C LEU A 17 -19.26 5.53 15.51
N TYR A 18 -19.07 5.07 14.28
CA TYR A 18 -18.99 3.65 14.00
C TYR A 18 -17.74 3.35 13.21
N PHE A 19 -17.04 2.31 13.63
CA PHE A 19 -15.91 1.74 12.92
C PHE A 19 -16.37 0.47 12.21
N ALA A 20 -16.04 0.36 10.93
CA ALA A 20 -16.29 -0.84 10.15
C ALA A 20 -14.97 -1.28 9.52
N ARG A 21 -14.84 -2.58 9.28
CA ARG A 21 -13.72 -3.13 8.52
C ARG A 21 -12.37 -2.80 9.16
N CYS A 22 -12.33 -2.81 10.50
CA CYS A 22 -11.16 -2.41 11.27
C CYS A 22 -10.00 -3.38 11.02
N SER A 23 -8.84 -2.85 10.63
CA SER A 23 -7.62 -3.65 10.57
C SER A 23 -7.15 -4.05 11.96
N GLU A 24 -6.38 -5.12 12.02
CA GLU A 24 -5.70 -5.58 13.24
C GLU A 24 -4.94 -4.44 13.93
N ALA A 25 -4.23 -3.61 13.16
CA ALA A 25 -3.52 -2.45 13.69
C ALA A 25 -4.44 -1.46 14.42
N VAL A 26 -5.64 -1.21 13.89
CA VAL A 26 -6.65 -0.35 14.53
C VAL A 26 -7.20 -1.01 15.80
N LEU A 27 -7.51 -2.31 15.75
CA LEU A 27 -7.99 -3.07 16.90
C LEU A 27 -6.98 -3.09 18.03
N SER A 28 -5.70 -3.31 17.71
CA SER A 28 -4.60 -3.29 18.67
C SER A 28 -4.52 -1.94 19.39
N GLN A 29 -4.63 -0.82 18.66
CA GLN A 29 -4.66 0.51 19.26
C GLN A 29 -5.91 0.72 20.14
N MET A 30 -7.09 0.23 19.72
CA MET A 30 -8.33 0.31 20.51
C MET A 30 -8.26 -0.51 21.80
N ALA A 31 -7.63 -1.70 21.75
CA ALA A 31 -7.44 -2.55 22.91
C ALA A 31 -6.46 -1.92 23.92
N MET A 32 -5.43 -1.21 23.45
CA MET A 32 -4.41 -0.57 24.31
C MET A 32 -4.83 0.81 24.83
N ILE A 33 -5.52 1.62 24.03
CA ILE A 33 -5.83 3.03 24.32
C ILE A 33 -7.35 3.20 24.34
N ARG A 34 -7.93 3.32 25.55
CA ARG A 34 -9.39 3.48 25.73
C ARG A 34 -10.00 4.64 24.94
N ALA A 35 -9.27 5.74 24.80
CA ALA A 35 -9.74 6.93 24.08
C ALA A 35 -9.65 6.78 22.54
N PHE A 36 -9.02 5.73 22.02
CA PHE A 36 -8.77 5.57 20.59
C PHE A 36 -10.04 5.34 19.77
N ALA A 37 -11.06 4.75 20.39
CA ALA A 37 -12.39 4.61 19.80
C ALA A 37 -13.31 5.82 20.10
N GLY A 38 -12.90 6.77 20.96
CA GLY A 38 -13.78 7.84 21.42
C GLY A 38 -15.06 7.28 22.06
N ASN A 39 -16.22 7.75 21.58
CA ASN A 39 -17.56 7.22 21.88
C ASN A 39 -18.05 6.18 20.85
N GLY A 40 -17.16 5.68 19.99
CA GLY A 40 -17.55 4.88 18.84
C GLY A 40 -17.61 3.37 19.10
N SER A 41 -18.43 2.70 18.31
CA SER A 41 -18.63 1.25 18.33
C SER A 41 -18.07 0.58 17.07
N ILE A 42 -17.63 -0.67 17.19
CA ILE A 42 -17.10 -1.50 16.10
C ILE A 42 -18.24 -2.35 15.53
N THR A 43 -18.45 -2.28 14.22
CA THR A 43 -19.47 -3.06 13.51
C THR A 43 -18.88 -4.25 12.76
N SER A 44 -17.59 -4.19 12.41
CA SER A 44 -16.87 -5.30 11.77
C SER A 44 -15.35 -5.10 11.85
N PHE A 45 -14.59 -6.18 11.88
CA PHE A 45 -13.13 -6.13 12.03
C PHE A 45 -12.40 -7.37 11.45
N PHE A 46 -11.11 -7.24 11.18
CA PHE A 46 -10.29 -8.31 10.62
C PHE A 46 -9.52 -9.07 11.69
N ALA A 47 -9.64 -10.40 11.64
CA ALA A 47 -8.89 -11.33 12.47
C ALA A 47 -7.83 -12.07 11.65
N PRO A 48 -6.57 -12.15 12.11
CA PRO A 48 -5.51 -12.85 11.39
C PRO A 48 -5.63 -14.37 11.58
N TYR A 49 -5.48 -15.13 10.50
CA TYR A 49 -5.48 -16.59 10.49
C TYR A 49 -4.22 -17.14 9.83
N LEU A 50 -3.70 -18.22 10.40
CA LEU A 50 -2.57 -18.96 9.86
C LEU A 50 -3.00 -20.39 9.52
N CYS A 51 -2.65 -20.82 8.31
CA CYS A 51 -2.82 -22.22 7.92
C CYS A 51 -1.57 -23.02 8.29
N GLU A 52 -1.67 -23.91 9.28
CA GLU A 52 -0.58 -24.84 9.64
C GLU A 52 -0.23 -25.84 8.52
N GLY A 53 -1.18 -26.11 7.61
CA GLY A 53 -0.99 -27.06 6.52
C GLY A 53 -0.08 -26.55 5.39
N CYS A 54 -0.15 -25.25 5.06
CA CYS A 54 0.63 -24.68 3.94
C CYS A 54 1.34 -23.36 4.26
N GLY A 55 1.29 -22.91 5.51
CA GLY A 55 1.89 -21.65 5.98
C GLY A 55 1.23 -20.39 5.45
N ASN A 56 0.02 -20.50 4.85
CA ASN A 56 -0.67 -19.34 4.31
C ASN A 56 -1.28 -18.50 5.43
N ALA A 57 -0.80 -17.27 5.60
CA ALA A 57 -1.41 -16.26 6.45
C ALA A 57 -2.46 -15.47 5.64
N PHE A 58 -3.62 -15.21 6.24
CA PHE A 58 -4.71 -14.45 5.64
C PHE A 58 -5.57 -13.81 6.74
N GLN A 59 -6.52 -12.96 6.37
CA GLN A 59 -7.41 -12.29 7.32
C GLN A 59 -8.85 -12.71 7.06
N VAL A 60 -9.65 -12.76 8.12
CA VAL A 60 -11.08 -13.09 8.07
C VAL A 60 -11.86 -11.91 8.63
N LEU A 61 -12.90 -11.49 7.91
CA LEU A 61 -13.80 -10.43 8.39
C LEU A 61 -14.78 -11.01 9.41
N TYR A 62 -14.78 -10.45 10.61
CA TYR A 62 -15.81 -10.68 11.62
C TYR A 62 -16.88 -9.59 11.53
N ASP A 63 -18.14 -10.01 11.48
CA ASP A 63 -19.31 -9.13 11.51
C ASP A 63 -19.98 -9.13 12.89
N ALA A 64 -20.35 -7.94 13.38
CA ALA A 64 -20.95 -7.77 14.70
C ALA A 64 -22.31 -8.47 14.88
N ILE A 65 -22.97 -8.90 13.79
CA ILE A 65 -24.24 -9.63 13.81
C ILE A 65 -24.02 -11.10 13.51
N GLU A 66 -23.35 -11.41 12.40
CA GLU A 66 -23.19 -12.80 11.96
C GLU A 66 -22.30 -13.59 12.93
N ASP A 67 -21.24 -12.96 13.44
CA ASP A 67 -20.27 -13.58 14.33
C ASP A 67 -20.49 -13.21 15.81
N ALA A 68 -21.62 -12.58 16.14
CA ALA A 68 -21.93 -12.13 17.50
C ALA A 68 -21.73 -13.23 18.57
N PRO A 69 -22.14 -14.50 18.36
CA PRO A 69 -21.89 -15.56 19.33
C PRO A 69 -20.40 -15.85 19.51
N ALA A 70 -19.64 -15.93 18.41
CA ALA A 70 -18.21 -16.21 18.41
C ALA A 70 -17.43 -15.10 19.15
N ILE A 71 -17.80 -13.85 18.91
CA ILE A 71 -17.21 -12.67 19.57
C ILE A 71 -17.53 -12.68 21.07
N ALA A 72 -18.79 -12.89 21.45
CA ALA A 72 -19.22 -12.91 22.85
C ALA A 72 -18.55 -14.02 23.67
N GLU A 73 -18.31 -15.17 23.05
CA GLU A 73 -17.64 -16.31 23.67
C GLU A 73 -16.10 -16.25 23.58
N SER A 74 -15.55 -15.20 22.95
CA SER A 74 -14.11 -15.08 22.65
C SER A 74 -13.56 -16.32 21.92
N ARG A 75 -14.37 -16.89 21.04
CA ARG A 75 -14.10 -18.14 20.33
C ARG A 75 -13.88 -17.83 18.85
N PRO A 76 -12.71 -18.16 18.26
CA PRO A 76 -12.51 -18.03 16.83
C PRO A 76 -13.52 -18.87 16.02
N VAL A 77 -13.89 -18.40 14.83
CA VAL A 77 -14.72 -19.17 13.91
C VAL A 77 -13.86 -20.21 13.18
N ASP A 78 -14.42 -21.36 12.85
CA ASP A 78 -13.69 -22.38 12.10
C ASP A 78 -13.63 -21.97 10.62
N VAL A 79 -12.42 -21.68 10.13
CA VAL A 79 -12.21 -21.20 8.75
C VAL A 79 -11.32 -22.19 7.98
N GLN A 80 -11.65 -22.43 6.72
CA GLN A 80 -10.83 -23.26 5.84
C GLN A 80 -9.83 -22.40 5.08
N CYS A 81 -8.60 -22.89 4.96
CA CYS A 81 -7.56 -22.23 4.18
C CYS A 81 -8.01 -22.06 2.72
N PRO A 82 -7.93 -20.84 2.16
CA PRO A 82 -8.29 -20.63 0.75
C PRO A 82 -7.37 -21.42 -0.19
N ARG A 83 -6.14 -21.73 0.22
CA ARG A 83 -5.14 -22.42 -0.60
C ARG A 83 -5.23 -23.94 -0.57
N CYS A 84 -5.36 -24.54 0.62
CA CYS A 84 -5.28 -26.00 0.79
C CYS A 84 -6.53 -26.61 1.46
N ARG A 85 -7.50 -25.78 1.86
CA ARG A 85 -8.77 -26.17 2.51
C ARG A 85 -8.65 -26.86 3.87
N THR A 86 -7.45 -26.91 4.45
CA THR A 86 -7.26 -27.32 5.85
C THR A 86 -7.86 -26.29 6.79
N VAL A 87 -8.39 -26.71 7.94
CA VAL A 87 -8.85 -25.80 8.99
C VAL A 87 -7.68 -24.94 9.46
N CYS A 88 -7.91 -23.64 9.59
CA CYS A 88 -6.94 -22.65 10.02
C CYS A 88 -7.21 -22.25 11.47
N THR A 89 -6.17 -21.74 12.12
CA THR A 89 -6.24 -21.23 13.48
C THR A 89 -6.05 -19.72 13.47
N LEU A 90 -6.66 -19.03 14.44
CA LEU A 90 -6.37 -17.62 14.70
C LEU A 90 -4.86 -17.49 14.97
N ASP A 91 -4.21 -16.54 14.31
CA ASP A 91 -2.77 -16.24 14.47
C ASP A 91 -2.54 -15.23 15.60
N ASP A 92 -3.29 -15.38 16.70
CA ASP A 92 -3.21 -14.58 17.92
C ASP A 92 -3.83 -15.37 19.10
N ASP A 93 -3.63 -14.89 20.33
CA ASP A 93 -4.31 -15.39 21.52
C ASP A 93 -5.79 -14.96 21.52
N PRO A 94 -6.78 -15.88 21.41
CA PRO A 94 -8.19 -15.50 21.29
C PRO A 94 -8.69 -14.65 22.47
N ALA A 95 -8.23 -14.95 23.69
CA ALA A 95 -8.65 -14.23 24.89
C ALA A 95 -8.17 -12.77 24.89
N SER A 96 -7.01 -12.49 24.29
CA SER A 96 -6.47 -11.15 24.14
C SER A 96 -7.07 -10.43 22.93
N PHE A 97 -7.19 -11.12 21.80
CA PHE A 97 -7.72 -10.56 20.56
C PHE A 97 -9.18 -10.10 20.70
N PHE A 98 -10.05 -10.93 21.31
CA PHE A 98 -11.48 -10.61 21.48
C PHE A 98 -11.77 -9.65 22.66
N ARG A 99 -10.76 -9.04 23.30
CA ARG A 99 -10.97 -7.98 24.31
C ARG A 99 -11.73 -6.76 23.79
N ILE A 100 -11.78 -6.60 22.47
CA ILE A 100 -12.56 -5.58 21.78
C ILE A 100 -14.07 -5.83 21.86
N GLY A 101 -14.53 -7.00 22.32
CA GLY A 101 -15.94 -7.40 22.35
C GLY A 101 -16.90 -6.35 22.95
N PRO A 102 -16.58 -5.66 24.07
CA PRO A 102 -17.44 -4.61 24.60
C PRO A 102 -17.62 -3.37 23.71
N LEU A 103 -16.73 -3.17 22.74
CA LEU A 103 -16.84 -2.11 21.72
C LEU A 103 -17.64 -2.58 20.51
N VAL A 104 -17.89 -3.89 20.36
CA VAL A 104 -18.59 -4.44 19.21
C VAL A 104 -20.10 -4.26 19.38
N GLU A 105 -20.73 -3.61 18.40
CA GLU A 105 -22.16 -3.34 18.41
C GLU A 105 -22.77 -3.65 17.03
N ALA A 106 -23.95 -4.26 17.06
CA ALA A 106 -24.71 -4.54 15.85
C ALA A 106 -25.12 -3.23 15.15
N PRO A 107 -24.81 -3.02 13.87
CA PRO A 107 -25.20 -1.82 13.15
C PRO A 107 -26.72 -1.70 12.99
N SER A 108 -27.24 -0.47 13.03
CA SER A 108 -28.62 -0.18 12.64
C SER A 108 -28.86 -0.49 11.15
N GLU A 109 -30.14 -0.62 10.73
CA GLU A 109 -30.46 -0.88 9.32
C GLU A 109 -29.99 0.26 8.39
N GLU A 110 -30.06 1.50 8.84
CA GLU A 110 -29.55 2.66 8.10
C GLU A 110 -28.04 2.58 7.93
N LEU A 111 -27.31 2.15 8.98
CA LEU A 111 -25.86 1.96 8.92
C LEU A 111 -25.49 0.80 8.00
N LYS A 112 -26.23 -0.32 8.02
CA LYS A 112 -26.03 -1.42 7.07
C LYS A 112 -26.18 -0.97 5.62
N GLN A 113 -27.21 -0.17 5.32
CA GLN A 113 -27.40 0.39 3.98
C GLN A 113 -26.25 1.31 3.57
N ALA A 114 -25.72 2.12 4.50
CA ALA A 114 -24.57 2.97 4.24
C ALA A 114 -23.28 2.14 4.00
N LEU A 115 -23.03 1.13 4.84
CA LEU A 115 -21.88 0.22 4.69
C LEU A 115 -21.96 -0.59 3.39
N GLY A 116 -23.16 -0.95 2.93
CA GLY A 116 -23.38 -1.63 1.66
C GLY A 116 -23.05 -0.79 0.42
N LYS A 117 -22.93 0.54 0.57
CA LYS A 117 -22.45 1.44 -0.50
C LYS A 117 -20.93 1.53 -0.57
N LEU A 118 -20.22 1.08 0.46
CA LEU A 118 -18.76 1.06 0.45
C LEU A 118 -18.27 -0.02 -0.54
N PRO A 119 -17.20 0.26 -1.30
CA PRO A 119 -16.63 -0.73 -2.22
C PRO A 119 -16.34 -2.04 -1.48
N PRO A 120 -16.60 -3.21 -2.06
CA PRO A 120 -16.41 -4.48 -1.38
C PRO A 120 -14.95 -4.64 -0.94
N LEU A 121 -14.76 -5.10 0.28
CA LEU A 121 -13.43 -5.46 0.76
C LEU A 121 -12.99 -6.78 0.11
N GLY A 122 -11.76 -6.82 -0.38
CA GLY A 122 -11.15 -8.04 -0.93
C GLY A 122 -10.59 -9.00 0.13
N VAL A 123 -11.31 -9.27 1.24
CA VAL A 123 -10.68 -9.88 2.43
C VAL A 123 -10.69 -11.40 2.40
N ASP A 124 -11.71 -12.02 1.81
CA ASP A 124 -11.72 -13.46 1.55
C ASP A 124 -11.70 -13.78 0.05
N ALA A 125 -11.48 -12.75 -0.77
CA ALA A 125 -11.39 -12.90 -2.21
C ALA A 125 -9.96 -13.33 -2.57
N ASP A 126 -9.83 -14.32 -3.45
CA ASP A 126 -8.51 -14.61 -4.01
C ASP A 126 -7.91 -13.27 -4.50
N PRO A 127 -6.60 -13.00 -4.25
CA PRO A 127 -5.95 -11.77 -4.70
C PRO A 127 -6.25 -11.47 -6.17
N ILE A 128 -6.43 -12.55 -6.94
CA ILE A 128 -6.99 -12.53 -8.28
C ILE A 128 -7.99 -13.68 -8.42
N GLU A 129 -9.27 -13.36 -8.60
CA GLU A 129 -10.32 -14.33 -8.90
C GLU A 129 -10.51 -14.41 -10.41
N LYS A 130 -10.56 -15.62 -10.98
CA LYS A 130 -10.89 -15.84 -12.40
C LYS A 130 -12.14 -16.70 -12.49
N SER A 131 -13.18 -16.17 -13.11
CA SER A 131 -14.41 -16.89 -13.39
C SER A 131 -14.73 -16.85 -14.87
N VAL A 132 -15.28 -17.95 -15.40
CA VAL A 132 -15.66 -18.06 -16.80
C VAL A 132 -17.17 -18.29 -16.86
N ARG A 133 -17.88 -17.44 -17.59
CA ARG A 133 -19.30 -17.60 -17.90
C ARG A 133 -19.50 -17.48 -19.40
N ASP A 134 -19.91 -18.57 -20.03
CA ASP A 134 -20.07 -18.70 -21.48
C ASP A 134 -18.80 -18.27 -22.24
N ASN A 135 -18.87 -17.15 -22.96
CA ASN A 135 -17.79 -16.55 -23.75
C ASN A 135 -17.27 -15.24 -23.12
N LEU A 136 -17.34 -15.14 -21.79
CA LEU A 136 -16.79 -14.04 -21.01
C LEU A 136 -15.98 -14.60 -19.84
N THR A 137 -14.70 -14.27 -19.82
CA THR A 137 -13.84 -14.51 -18.66
C THR A 137 -13.75 -13.24 -17.83
N VAL A 138 -14.18 -13.28 -16.58
CA VAL A 138 -14.04 -12.16 -15.63
C VAL A 138 -12.87 -12.46 -14.72
N VAL A 139 -11.88 -11.56 -14.71
CA VAL A 139 -10.76 -11.57 -13.77
C VAL A 139 -10.94 -10.39 -12.83
N LYS A 140 -11.12 -10.66 -11.54
CA LYS A 140 -11.24 -9.63 -10.51
C LYS A 140 -9.92 -9.50 -9.76
N PHE A 141 -9.43 -8.29 -9.63
CA PHE A 141 -8.21 -7.96 -8.91
C PHE A 141 -8.54 -7.32 -7.56
N ASN A 142 -8.07 -7.95 -6.49
CA ASN A 142 -8.25 -7.49 -5.11
C ASN A 142 -6.91 -7.22 -4.42
N THR A 143 -5.85 -7.05 -5.20
CA THR A 143 -4.48 -6.92 -4.72
C THR A 143 -3.76 -5.78 -5.42
N ARG A 144 -2.68 -5.28 -4.80
CA ARG A 144 -1.84 -4.25 -5.37
C ARG A 144 -1.25 -4.73 -6.70
N LEU A 145 -1.29 -3.88 -7.72
CA LEU A 145 -0.69 -4.19 -9.00
C LEU A 145 0.80 -3.79 -8.98
N ASP A 146 1.66 -4.76 -8.68
CA ASP A 146 3.11 -4.60 -8.61
C ASP A 146 3.88 -5.75 -9.29
N ALA A 147 5.19 -5.80 -9.08
CA ALA A 147 6.08 -6.81 -9.67
C ALA A 147 5.85 -8.25 -9.15
N SER A 148 5.13 -8.42 -8.03
CA SER A 148 4.81 -9.75 -7.47
C SER A 148 3.68 -10.45 -8.24
N VAL A 149 2.82 -9.69 -8.92
CA VAL A 149 1.68 -10.22 -9.67
C VAL A 149 2.14 -10.91 -10.95
N ARG A 150 1.92 -12.23 -11.04
CA ARG A 150 2.29 -13.03 -12.22
C ARG A 150 1.23 -12.95 -13.32
N LEU A 151 1.08 -11.77 -13.93
CA LEU A 151 0.03 -11.47 -14.92
C LEU A 151 -0.01 -12.42 -16.11
N ARG A 152 1.15 -12.93 -16.55
CA ARG A 152 1.23 -13.90 -17.64
C ARG A 152 0.46 -15.20 -17.35
N ARG A 153 0.44 -15.64 -16.08
CA ARG A 153 -0.34 -16.81 -15.63
C ARG A 153 -1.82 -16.48 -15.49
N VAL A 154 -2.14 -15.24 -15.12
CA VAL A 154 -3.53 -14.78 -14.98
C VAL A 154 -4.21 -14.71 -16.34
N PHE A 155 -3.49 -14.21 -17.34
CA PHE A 155 -3.98 -13.99 -18.71
C PHE A 155 -3.89 -15.25 -19.58
N ASP A 156 -3.25 -16.31 -19.09
CA ASP A 156 -3.16 -17.59 -19.78
C ASP A 156 -4.54 -18.23 -19.95
N GLY A 157 -4.82 -18.80 -21.12
CA GLY A 157 -6.11 -19.41 -21.45
C GLY A 157 -7.30 -18.43 -21.41
N LEU A 158 -7.09 -17.16 -21.78
CA LEU A 158 -8.18 -16.25 -22.09
C LEU A 158 -8.59 -16.43 -23.55
N GLU A 159 -9.89 -16.53 -23.80
CA GLU A 159 -10.47 -16.67 -25.14
C GLU A 159 -11.70 -15.75 -25.29
N GLY A 160 -11.94 -15.26 -26.50
CA GLY A 160 -13.15 -14.50 -26.81
C GLY A 160 -13.21 -13.13 -26.14
N ARG A 161 -13.92 -13.00 -25.02
CA ARG A 161 -14.03 -11.75 -24.26
C ARG A 161 -13.47 -11.91 -22.85
N ALA A 162 -12.66 -10.95 -22.43
CA ALA A 162 -12.17 -10.83 -21.07
C ALA A 162 -12.69 -9.53 -20.44
N ARG A 163 -13.04 -9.57 -19.15
CA ARG A 163 -13.31 -8.39 -18.33
C ARG A 163 -12.38 -8.42 -17.13
N PHE A 164 -11.62 -7.35 -16.94
CA PHE A 164 -10.77 -7.16 -15.78
C PHE A 164 -11.45 -6.15 -14.85
N ASP A 165 -11.99 -6.67 -13.74
CA ASP A 165 -12.54 -5.86 -12.66
C ASP A 165 -11.39 -5.45 -11.73
N MET A 166 -11.07 -4.17 -11.73
CA MET A 166 -9.95 -3.56 -11.03
C MET A 166 -10.38 -2.65 -9.90
N GLY A 167 -11.69 -2.59 -9.59
CA GLY A 167 -12.21 -1.73 -8.51
C GLY A 167 -11.70 -2.12 -7.12
N GLY A 168 -11.22 -3.36 -6.95
CA GLY A 168 -10.58 -3.85 -5.74
C GLY A 168 -9.06 -3.63 -5.67
N VAL A 169 -8.44 -2.98 -6.65
CA VAL A 169 -6.98 -2.72 -6.66
C VAL A 169 -6.67 -1.52 -5.77
N PRO A 170 -5.96 -1.69 -4.64
CA PRO A 170 -5.69 -0.60 -3.70
C PRO A 170 -4.63 0.38 -4.23
N GLU A 171 -3.69 -0.09 -5.05
CA GLU A 171 -2.58 0.69 -5.57
C GLU A 171 -2.02 0.07 -6.86
N VAL A 172 -1.47 0.91 -7.75
CA VAL A 172 -0.74 0.48 -8.95
C VAL A 172 0.64 1.13 -8.96
N THR A 173 1.69 0.31 -8.98
CA THR A 173 3.08 0.78 -9.16
C THR A 173 3.39 0.98 -10.64
N GLU A 174 4.37 1.81 -10.98
CA GLU A 174 4.80 2.03 -12.38
C GLU A 174 5.22 0.72 -13.08
N ARG A 175 5.96 -0.13 -12.36
CA ARG A 175 6.37 -1.45 -12.85
C ARG A 175 5.17 -2.38 -13.02
N GLY A 176 4.20 -2.33 -12.11
CA GLY A 176 2.95 -3.08 -12.19
C GLY A 176 2.14 -2.68 -13.43
N ALA A 177 1.96 -1.37 -13.66
CA ALA A 177 1.31 -0.85 -14.86
C ALA A 177 2.02 -1.29 -16.14
N THR A 178 3.35 -1.13 -16.20
CA THR A 178 4.16 -1.56 -17.36
C THR A 178 4.02 -3.06 -17.63
N THR A 179 4.02 -3.89 -16.58
CA THR A 179 3.88 -5.35 -16.71
C THR A 179 2.48 -5.73 -17.18
N PHE A 180 1.44 -5.06 -16.68
CA PHE A 180 0.06 -5.26 -17.11
C PHE A 180 -0.13 -4.92 -18.58
N LEU A 181 0.41 -3.78 -19.01
CA LEU A 181 0.38 -3.35 -20.40
C LEU A 181 1.09 -4.33 -21.33
N ARG A 182 2.28 -4.81 -20.93
CA ARG A 182 2.99 -5.87 -21.69
C ARG A 182 2.20 -7.18 -21.73
N ALA A 183 1.46 -7.51 -20.67
CA ALA A 183 0.61 -8.69 -20.66
C ALA A 183 -0.60 -8.54 -21.60
N LEU A 184 -1.18 -7.34 -21.72
CA LEU A 184 -2.21 -7.03 -22.72
C LEU A 184 -1.67 -7.19 -24.15
N ASP A 185 -0.45 -6.70 -24.41
CA ASP A 185 0.21 -6.82 -25.71
C ASP A 185 0.47 -8.27 -26.11
N ALA A 186 0.72 -9.12 -25.12
CA ALA A 186 1.02 -10.54 -25.29
C ALA A 186 -0.23 -11.44 -25.29
N LEU A 187 -1.45 -10.86 -25.26
CA LEU A 187 -2.69 -11.63 -25.34
C LEU A 187 -2.81 -12.36 -26.68
N ASP A 188 -3.28 -13.60 -26.62
CA ASP A 188 -3.54 -14.42 -27.79
C ASP A 188 -4.55 -13.72 -28.75
N PRO A 189 -4.37 -13.84 -30.08
CA PRO A 189 -5.34 -13.33 -31.06
C PRO A 189 -6.78 -13.81 -30.87
N GLU A 190 -7.00 -14.93 -30.18
CA GLU A 190 -8.34 -15.43 -29.83
C GLU A 190 -9.09 -14.52 -28.84
N VAL A 191 -8.38 -13.67 -28.09
CA VAL A 191 -8.98 -12.64 -27.24
C VAL A 191 -9.39 -11.44 -28.11
N ARG A 192 -10.68 -11.39 -28.44
CA ARG A 192 -11.27 -10.36 -29.33
C ARG A 192 -11.64 -9.06 -28.63
N ARG A 193 -11.86 -9.10 -27.30
CA ARG A 193 -12.23 -7.91 -26.51
C ARG A 193 -11.79 -8.04 -25.07
N VAL A 194 -11.25 -6.96 -24.52
CA VAL A 194 -10.86 -6.78 -23.12
C VAL A 194 -11.57 -5.55 -22.58
N GLU A 195 -12.35 -5.71 -21.51
CA GLU A 195 -13.05 -4.62 -20.81
C GLU A 195 -12.38 -4.37 -19.46
N LEU A 196 -11.91 -3.16 -19.19
CA LEU A 196 -11.40 -2.76 -17.87
C LEU A 196 -12.50 -2.01 -17.12
N VAL A 197 -12.87 -2.49 -15.93
CA VAL A 197 -13.87 -1.89 -15.05
C VAL A 197 -13.17 -1.46 -13.76
N GLY A 198 -13.46 -0.26 -13.27
CA GLY A 198 -12.82 0.29 -12.08
C GLY A 198 -11.31 0.50 -12.26
N CYS A 199 -10.88 0.82 -13.48
CA CYS A 199 -9.45 0.95 -13.81
C CYS A 199 -8.79 2.06 -12.97
N PRO A 200 -7.73 1.77 -12.20
CA PRO A 200 -7.05 2.79 -11.39
C PRO A 200 -6.44 3.90 -12.27
N GLU A 201 -6.48 5.14 -11.79
CA GLU A 201 -6.00 6.34 -12.51
C GLU A 201 -4.61 6.16 -13.13
N ALA A 202 -3.65 5.61 -12.38
CA ALA A 202 -2.28 5.40 -12.88
C ALA A 202 -2.24 4.46 -14.11
N LEU A 203 -3.06 3.42 -14.14
CA LEU A 203 -3.13 2.51 -15.28
C LEU A 203 -3.90 3.12 -16.46
N ALA A 204 -4.96 3.87 -16.18
CA ALA A 204 -5.72 4.61 -17.18
C ALA A 204 -4.84 5.65 -17.92
N VAL A 205 -4.01 6.40 -17.18
CA VAL A 205 -3.01 7.33 -17.75
C VAL A 205 -2.03 6.58 -18.65
N ALA A 206 -1.49 5.46 -18.19
CA ALA A 206 -0.54 4.66 -18.94
C ALA A 206 -1.14 4.06 -20.23
N LEU A 207 -2.43 3.70 -20.22
CA LEU A 207 -3.18 3.24 -21.40
C LEU A 207 -3.41 4.36 -22.42
N VAL A 208 -3.77 5.56 -21.95
CA VAL A 208 -3.97 6.73 -22.82
C VAL A 208 -2.66 7.16 -23.49
N GLY A 209 -1.52 7.02 -22.81
CA GLY A 209 -0.18 7.31 -23.37
C GLY A 209 0.28 6.36 -24.48
N ARG A 210 -0.47 5.30 -24.79
CA ARG A 210 -0.13 4.29 -25.81
C ARG A 210 -1.02 4.40 -27.05
N PRO A 211 -0.60 3.86 -28.21
CA PRO A 211 -1.49 3.70 -29.36
C PRO A 211 -2.79 2.98 -28.98
N ALA A 212 -3.91 3.36 -29.61
CA ALA A 212 -5.19 2.70 -29.37
C ALA A 212 -5.11 1.23 -29.79
N ASP A 213 -5.59 0.34 -28.93
CA ASP A 213 -5.85 -1.07 -29.23
C ASP A 213 -7.37 -1.26 -29.21
N ASP A 214 -7.98 -1.53 -30.37
CA ASP A 214 -9.43 -1.69 -30.53
C ASP A 214 -10.01 -2.83 -29.68
N ARG A 215 -9.15 -3.77 -29.25
CA ARG A 215 -9.54 -4.86 -28.34
C ARG A 215 -9.73 -4.36 -26.92
N VAL A 216 -8.99 -3.34 -26.47
CA VAL A 216 -8.96 -2.90 -25.06
C VAL A 216 -9.86 -1.70 -24.84
N ARG A 217 -10.87 -1.86 -23.97
CA ARG A 217 -11.89 -0.84 -23.67
C ARG A 217 -11.91 -0.54 -22.18
N VAL A 218 -11.67 0.71 -21.81
CA VAL A 218 -11.80 1.16 -20.42
C VAL A 218 -13.24 1.61 -20.19
N MET A 219 -14.00 0.81 -19.48
CA MET A 219 -15.44 1.01 -19.25
C MET A 219 -15.68 1.99 -18.10
N SER A 220 -14.88 1.91 -17.04
CA SER A 220 -14.92 2.83 -15.92
C SER A 220 -13.55 2.98 -15.27
N VAL A 221 -13.35 4.10 -14.56
CA VAL A 221 -12.09 4.44 -13.88
C VAL A 221 -12.33 4.87 -12.43
N VAL A 222 -11.34 4.66 -11.56
CA VAL A 222 -11.30 5.25 -10.22
C VAL A 222 -10.27 6.38 -10.23
N VAL A 223 -10.72 7.61 -10.00
CA VAL A 223 -9.89 8.82 -10.10
C VAL A 223 -10.01 9.71 -8.87
N ARG A 224 -8.97 10.51 -8.61
CA ARG A 224 -8.98 11.53 -7.56
C ARG A 224 -9.62 12.82 -8.03
N ALA A 225 -10.86 13.06 -7.62
CA ALA A 225 -11.58 14.31 -7.86
C ALA A 225 -11.45 15.30 -6.69
N THR A 226 -11.57 16.59 -6.96
CA THR A 226 -11.50 17.64 -5.93
C THR A 226 -12.91 18.05 -5.50
N CYS A 227 -13.17 18.01 -4.19
CA CYS A 227 -14.35 18.57 -3.54
C CYS A 227 -14.08 20.02 -3.06
N ALA A 228 -15.07 20.90 -3.16
CA ALA A 228 -14.96 22.28 -2.68
C ALA A 228 -15.35 22.43 -1.19
N SER A 229 -16.26 21.60 -0.67
CA SER A 229 -16.78 21.73 0.70
C SER A 229 -17.06 20.36 1.34
N PRO A 230 -16.28 19.88 2.32
CA PRO A 230 -14.99 20.42 2.73
C PRO A 230 -13.95 20.24 1.61
N PRO A 231 -12.98 21.17 1.48
CA PRO A 231 -11.90 21.06 0.51
C PRO A 231 -11.13 19.75 0.69
N GLY A 232 -10.91 19.02 -0.39
CA GLY A 232 -10.11 17.80 -0.35
C GLY A 232 -10.20 16.98 -1.63
N GLN A 233 -9.41 15.92 -1.69
CA GLN A 233 -9.48 14.93 -2.76
C GLN A 233 -10.35 13.75 -2.34
N ARG A 234 -11.06 13.16 -3.29
CA ARG A 234 -11.92 11.98 -3.12
C ARG A 234 -11.63 11.00 -4.25
N ASP A 235 -11.49 9.72 -3.92
CA ASP A 235 -11.46 8.66 -4.92
C ASP A 235 -12.89 8.40 -5.38
N VAL A 236 -13.13 8.51 -6.68
CA VAL A 236 -14.48 8.51 -7.26
C VAL A 236 -14.48 7.58 -8.46
N HIS A 237 -15.49 6.70 -8.51
CA HIS A 237 -15.73 5.85 -9.66
C HIS A 237 -16.47 6.63 -10.74
N VAL A 238 -15.86 6.77 -11.92
CA VAL A 238 -16.44 7.41 -13.09
C VAL A 238 -16.73 6.36 -14.15
N ASP A 239 -18.00 6.16 -14.48
CA ASP A 239 -18.42 5.33 -15.60
C ASP A 239 -18.22 6.09 -16.92
N ILE A 240 -17.33 5.59 -17.78
CA ILE A 240 -17.00 6.25 -19.05
C ILE A 240 -18.14 6.06 -20.05
N VAL A 241 -18.90 4.96 -19.96
CA VAL A 241 -20.03 4.70 -20.86
C VAL A 241 -21.20 5.61 -20.51
N GLU A 242 -21.52 5.75 -19.22
CA GLU A 242 -22.60 6.61 -18.75
C GLU A 242 -22.35 8.08 -19.12
N HIS A 243 -21.11 8.55 -18.95
CA HIS A 243 -20.75 9.95 -19.23
C HIS A 243 -20.11 10.17 -20.61
N GLY A 244 -20.13 9.17 -21.50
CA GLY A 244 -19.30 9.11 -22.70
C GLY A 244 -19.42 10.33 -23.63
N GLU A 245 -20.65 10.74 -23.97
CA GLU A 245 -20.88 11.92 -24.82
C GLU A 245 -20.37 13.22 -24.18
N ALA A 246 -20.59 13.40 -22.88
CA ALA A 246 -20.12 14.58 -22.17
C ALA A 246 -18.58 14.60 -22.13
N LEU A 247 -17.96 13.48 -21.77
CA LEU A 247 -16.51 13.32 -21.68
C LEU A 247 -15.83 13.52 -23.03
N ALA A 248 -16.35 12.91 -24.10
CA ALA A 248 -15.77 13.03 -25.45
C ALA A 248 -15.78 14.49 -25.98
N ASN A 249 -16.77 15.28 -25.55
CA ASN A 249 -16.87 16.72 -25.81
C ASN A 249 -16.12 17.59 -24.78
N GLY A 250 -15.27 16.98 -23.95
CA GLY A 250 -14.44 17.67 -22.95
C GLY A 250 -15.21 18.21 -21.73
N LYS A 251 -16.49 17.87 -21.56
CA LYS A 251 -17.26 18.23 -20.36
C LYS A 251 -16.90 17.26 -19.22
N PRO A 252 -16.82 17.74 -17.96
CA PRO A 252 -16.60 16.87 -16.82
C PRO A 252 -17.81 15.93 -16.61
N PRO A 253 -17.61 14.76 -15.99
CA PRO A 253 -18.72 13.88 -15.63
C PRO A 253 -19.55 14.51 -14.51
N GLU A 254 -20.86 14.25 -14.50
CA GLU A 254 -21.78 14.76 -13.49
C GLU A 254 -21.79 13.84 -12.27
N VAL A 255 -20.72 13.91 -11.47
CA VAL A 255 -20.60 13.12 -10.23
C VAL A 255 -20.61 14.03 -9.01
N ARG A 256 -21.41 13.64 -8.01
CA ARG A 256 -21.53 14.36 -6.74
C ARG A 256 -20.70 13.71 -5.65
N CYS A 257 -20.24 14.53 -4.71
CA CYS A 257 -19.47 14.07 -3.57
C CYS A 257 -20.38 13.30 -2.59
N ASP A 258 -20.01 12.07 -2.26
CA ASP A 258 -20.78 11.23 -1.32
C ASP A 258 -20.92 11.83 0.10
N TRP A 259 -20.07 12.81 0.45
CA TRP A 259 -20.02 13.38 1.80
C TRP A 259 -20.84 14.66 1.95
N CYS A 260 -20.91 15.48 0.91
CA CYS A 260 -21.52 16.81 0.98
C CYS A 260 -22.51 17.11 -0.15
N ASP A 261 -22.68 16.19 -1.10
CA ASP A 261 -23.54 16.31 -2.29
C ASP A 261 -23.13 17.42 -3.29
N ASP A 262 -22.02 18.13 -3.05
CA ASP A 262 -21.48 19.11 -4.00
C ASP A 262 -20.92 18.44 -5.26
N ALA A 263 -20.95 19.18 -6.38
CA ALA A 263 -20.35 18.74 -7.64
C ALA A 263 -18.82 18.62 -7.52
N LEU A 264 -18.28 17.49 -7.98
CA LEU A 264 -16.86 17.22 -7.97
C LEU A 264 -16.13 17.84 -9.17
N SER A 265 -14.88 18.25 -8.96
CA SER A 265 -14.03 18.81 -10.01
C SER A 265 -12.98 17.81 -10.50
N PHE A 266 -12.91 17.63 -11.82
CA PHE A 266 -12.03 16.65 -12.49
C PHE A 266 -10.93 17.33 -13.33
N ARG A 267 -10.45 18.51 -12.92
CA ARG A 267 -9.57 19.36 -13.76
C ARG A 267 -8.32 18.63 -14.27
N SER A 268 -7.65 17.86 -13.42
CA SER A 268 -6.44 17.09 -13.79
C SER A 268 -6.73 15.91 -14.70
N GLN A 269 -7.94 15.35 -14.66
CA GLN A 269 -8.30 14.13 -15.39
C GLN A 269 -9.04 14.38 -16.70
N ARG A 270 -9.43 15.63 -17.03
CA ARG A 270 -10.25 15.94 -18.22
C ARG A 270 -9.71 15.32 -19.51
N THR A 271 -8.42 15.48 -19.77
CA THR A 271 -7.80 14.97 -21.00
C THR A 271 -7.85 13.45 -21.05
N MET A 272 -7.48 12.77 -19.95
CA MET A 272 -7.53 11.31 -19.86
C MET A 272 -8.96 10.79 -20.06
N LEU A 273 -9.95 11.34 -19.34
CA LEU A 273 -11.35 10.92 -19.44
C LEU A 273 -11.92 11.13 -20.84
N ALA A 274 -11.61 12.27 -21.47
CA ALA A 274 -12.03 12.57 -22.84
C ALA A 274 -11.43 11.57 -23.85
N THR A 275 -10.14 11.26 -23.75
CA THR A 275 -9.49 10.28 -24.64
C THR A 275 -10.06 8.88 -24.44
N LEU A 276 -10.36 8.47 -23.21
CA LEU A 276 -11.00 7.17 -22.96
C LEU A 276 -12.40 7.09 -23.59
N ALA A 277 -13.22 8.14 -23.47
CA ALA A 277 -14.54 8.19 -24.10
C ALA A 277 -14.44 8.13 -25.63
N GLN A 278 -13.51 8.88 -26.24
CA GLN A 278 -13.27 8.84 -27.68
C GLN A 278 -12.84 7.45 -28.16
N ARG A 279 -12.00 6.73 -27.40
CA ARG A 279 -11.60 5.35 -27.73
C ARG A 279 -12.76 4.34 -27.65
N LEU A 280 -13.82 4.64 -26.92
CA LEU A 280 -15.05 3.85 -26.93
C LEU A 280 -15.98 4.19 -28.11
N GLY A 281 -15.64 5.19 -28.92
CA GLY A 281 -16.44 5.66 -30.06
C GLY A 281 -17.40 6.80 -29.72
N PHE A 282 -17.33 7.39 -28.53
CA PHE A 282 -18.11 8.59 -28.23
C PHE A 282 -17.51 9.82 -28.91
N GLY A 283 -18.36 10.69 -29.46
CA GLY A 283 -17.92 11.93 -30.11
C GLY A 283 -17.45 11.79 -31.56
N GLU A 284 -17.52 10.60 -32.17
CA GLU A 284 -17.49 10.49 -33.63
C GLU A 284 -18.82 11.03 -34.18
N VAL A 285 -18.77 12.23 -34.77
CA VAL A 285 -19.84 12.73 -35.64
C VAL A 285 -19.77 11.91 -36.92
N ALA A 286 -20.68 10.95 -37.07
CA ALA A 286 -20.96 10.34 -38.37
C ALA A 286 -21.26 11.44 -39.40
N PRO A 287 -20.83 11.33 -40.67
CA PRO A 287 -21.26 12.25 -41.70
C PRO A 287 -22.81 12.26 -41.78
N GLU A 288 -23.35 13.45 -41.61
CA GLU A 288 -24.76 13.79 -41.45
C GLU A 288 -25.64 13.18 -42.58
N PRO A 289 -26.60 12.29 -42.27
CA PRO A 289 -27.63 11.92 -43.23
C PRO A 289 -28.69 13.03 -43.32
N GLU A 290 -29.05 13.41 -44.55
CA GLU A 290 -30.06 14.43 -44.88
C GLU A 290 -31.39 14.22 -44.13
N PRO A 291 -32.07 15.31 -43.70
CA PRO A 291 -33.25 15.22 -42.86
C PRO A 291 -34.51 14.91 -43.68
N GLU A 292 -35.29 13.93 -43.24
CA GLU A 292 -36.72 13.81 -43.58
C GLU A 292 -37.62 13.83 -42.33
N PRO A 293 -38.87 14.31 -42.47
CA PRO A 293 -39.56 15.04 -41.41
C PRO A 293 -40.49 14.20 -40.53
N GLU A 294 -40.75 14.72 -39.33
CA GLU A 294 -41.71 14.20 -38.35
C GLU A 294 -43.18 14.17 -38.86
N PRO A 295 -44.00 13.29 -38.26
CA PRO A 295 -45.26 13.78 -37.75
C PRO A 295 -45.57 13.38 -36.30
N SER A 296 -46.36 14.25 -35.69
CA SER A 296 -46.80 14.33 -34.29
C SER A 296 -48.16 13.61 -34.04
N PRO A 297 -48.89 13.79 -32.92
CA PRO A 297 -49.09 12.77 -31.89
C PRO A 297 -50.57 12.38 -31.67
N ARG A 298 -50.85 11.33 -30.88
CA ARG A 298 -52.11 11.00 -30.15
C ARG A 298 -51.94 9.60 -29.52
N GLY A 299 -52.43 9.25 -28.33
CA GLY A 299 -53.28 9.88 -27.33
C GLY A 299 -53.59 8.84 -26.24
N ARG A 300 -53.87 9.32 -25.03
CA ARG A 300 -54.28 8.63 -23.78
C ARG A 300 -55.17 7.38 -23.93
N ARG A 301 -55.08 6.46 -22.95
CA ARG A 301 -56.25 5.98 -22.16
C ARG A 301 -55.86 5.28 -20.84
N LEU A 302 -56.68 5.55 -19.82
CA LEU A 302 -56.74 5.02 -18.45
C LEU A 302 -57.42 3.63 -18.37
N SER A 303 -57.11 2.87 -17.30
CA SER A 303 -58.02 1.99 -16.53
C SER A 303 -57.28 1.51 -15.27
N ILE A 304 -57.52 2.00 -14.04
CA ILE A 304 -58.56 1.64 -13.04
C ILE A 304 -58.82 0.13 -12.89
N GLY A 305 -58.49 -0.38 -11.70
CA GLY A 305 -58.95 -1.65 -11.15
C GLY A 305 -58.60 -1.77 -9.65
N LEU A 306 -59.54 -1.39 -8.79
CA LEU A 306 -59.53 -1.52 -7.33
C LEU A 306 -60.26 -2.81 -6.90
N TRP A 307 -60.15 -3.16 -5.60
CA TRP A 307 -60.96 -4.06 -4.72
C TRP A 307 -60.18 -5.30 -4.22
N ILE A 308 -60.13 -5.74 -2.95
CA ILE A 308 -60.86 -5.49 -1.67
C ILE A 308 -59.96 -5.88 -0.47
N THR A 309 -60.31 -5.31 0.70
CA THR A 309 -59.77 -5.35 2.07
C THR A 309 -60.08 -6.57 2.97
N SER A 310 -59.28 -6.67 4.06
CA SER A 310 -59.60 -7.08 5.47
C SER A 310 -59.55 -8.55 5.91
N MET A 311 -58.77 -8.85 6.98
CA MET A 311 -59.28 -9.09 8.35
C MET A 311 -58.17 -9.23 9.42
N LEU A 312 -58.58 -9.22 10.70
CA LEU A 312 -57.89 -8.81 11.94
C LEU A 312 -57.35 -9.95 12.83
N ALA A 313 -56.30 -9.63 13.61
CA ALA A 313 -56.02 -9.86 15.06
C ALA A 313 -56.21 -11.24 15.76
N THR A 314 -55.18 -11.66 16.54
CA THR A 314 -55.14 -11.83 18.04
C THR A 314 -54.07 -12.84 18.52
N GLY A 315 -53.16 -12.44 19.44
CA GLY A 315 -52.97 -13.03 20.80
C GLY A 315 -51.83 -14.08 20.85
N SER A 316 -51.00 -14.30 21.88
CA SER A 316 -50.83 -13.82 23.26
C SER A 316 -49.45 -14.27 23.78
N ALA A 317 -48.93 -13.59 24.80
CA ALA A 317 -47.75 -13.95 25.57
C ALA A 317 -47.94 -15.24 26.41
N VAL A 318 -46.87 -16.04 26.60
CA VAL A 318 -46.43 -16.75 27.85
C VAL A 318 -45.22 -17.63 27.47
N PHE A 319 -44.02 -17.39 28.01
CA PHE A 319 -43.12 -18.40 28.61
C PHE A 319 -41.79 -17.75 29.05
N ALA A 320 -41.82 -17.08 30.21
CA ALA A 320 -40.62 -16.77 30.98
C ALA A 320 -40.64 -17.64 32.24
N GLY A 321 -39.60 -18.44 32.44
CA GLY A 321 -39.34 -19.11 33.71
C GLY A 321 -39.01 -20.59 33.60
N LEU A 322 -37.80 -20.94 33.13
CA LEU A 322 -37.14 -22.22 33.45
C LEU A 322 -35.68 -22.37 32.97
N VAL A 323 -34.79 -21.39 33.14
CA VAL A 323 -33.34 -21.62 32.89
C VAL A 323 -32.41 -20.96 33.94
N GLY A 324 -32.95 -20.19 34.88
CA GLY A 324 -32.17 -19.39 35.83
C GLY A 324 -31.58 -20.11 37.05
N MET A 325 -31.58 -21.44 37.14
CA MET A 325 -31.23 -22.13 38.40
C MET A 325 -30.29 -23.33 38.27
N VAL A 326 -29.48 -23.39 37.21
CA VAL A 326 -28.42 -24.43 37.05
C VAL A 326 -27.02 -23.83 36.80
N LEU A 327 -26.90 -22.55 36.44
CA LEU A 327 -25.62 -21.96 35.98
C LEU A 327 -24.71 -21.36 37.07
N LEU A 328 -25.16 -21.26 38.32
CA LEU A 328 -24.37 -20.59 39.39
C LEU A 328 -23.48 -21.53 40.24
N ALA A 329 -23.47 -22.85 39.97
CA ALA A 329 -22.64 -23.80 40.71
C ALA A 329 -21.35 -24.25 39.97
N ALA A 330 -21.19 -23.93 38.69
CA ALA A 330 -20.07 -24.42 37.87
C ALA A 330 -18.87 -23.46 37.78
N LEU A 331 -19.04 -22.19 38.18
CA LEU A 331 -18.06 -21.12 37.95
C LEU A 331 -16.98 -20.96 39.04
N TRP A 332 -16.89 -21.88 40.00
CA TRP A 332 -15.93 -21.77 41.11
C TRP A 332 -14.83 -22.85 41.13
N TYR A 333 -14.82 -23.81 40.19
CA TYR A 333 -13.93 -24.99 40.28
C TYR A 333 -12.87 -25.18 39.18
N LEU A 334 -12.71 -24.26 38.22
CA LEU A 334 -11.85 -24.50 37.03
C LEU A 334 -10.99 -23.32 36.58
N ALA A 335 -10.30 -22.62 37.49
CA ALA A 335 -9.25 -21.67 37.12
C ALA A 335 -7.85 -22.28 37.34
N PRO A 336 -7.14 -22.74 36.28
CA PRO A 336 -5.71 -22.99 36.35
C PRO A 336 -4.93 -21.66 36.23
N THR A 337 -3.86 -21.50 37.01
CA THR A 337 -2.95 -20.35 36.92
C THR A 337 -2.13 -20.38 35.62
N PRO A 338 -1.96 -19.26 34.91
CA PRO A 338 -1.13 -19.21 33.69
C PRO A 338 0.36 -19.37 34.03
N GLY A 339 1.04 -20.27 33.32
CA GLY A 339 2.50 -20.37 33.33
C GLY A 339 3.15 -19.25 32.49
N PRO A 340 4.45 -18.97 32.67
CA PRO A 340 5.15 -17.91 31.95
C PRO A 340 5.39 -18.27 30.46
N PRO A 341 5.44 -17.27 29.56
CA PRO A 341 5.64 -17.48 28.12
C PRO A 341 7.05 -18.02 27.78
N PRO A 342 7.22 -18.69 26.63
CA PRO A 342 8.50 -19.21 26.21
C PRO A 342 9.44 -18.03 25.87
N ASN A 343 10.64 -18.02 26.47
CA ASN A 343 11.77 -17.10 26.27
C ASN A 343 11.90 -15.90 27.22
N ALA A 344 11.33 -15.95 28.43
CA ALA A 344 11.74 -15.00 29.49
C ALA A 344 13.16 -15.34 30.02
N TRP A 345 14.12 -14.42 29.85
CA TRP A 345 15.42 -14.51 30.52
C TRP A 345 15.23 -14.13 32.00
N ILE A 346 15.11 -15.15 32.86
CA ILE A 346 14.86 -14.96 34.30
C ILE A 346 16.10 -14.37 34.99
N ALA A 347 15.90 -13.29 35.73
CA ALA A 347 16.94 -12.52 36.41
C ALA A 347 17.81 -13.38 37.36
N GLY A 348 19.14 -13.17 37.30
CA GLY A 348 20.08 -13.49 38.39
C GLY A 348 20.71 -14.87 38.42
N ARG A 349 20.44 -15.78 37.46
CA ARG A 349 21.06 -17.13 37.43
C ARG A 349 21.61 -17.59 36.08
N THR A 350 21.23 -16.95 34.98
CA THR A 350 21.60 -17.38 33.62
C THR A 350 22.29 -16.23 32.88
N PRO A 351 23.42 -16.45 32.19
CA PRO A 351 23.96 -15.45 31.25
C PRO A 351 22.95 -15.18 30.13
N PRO A 352 23.03 -14.03 29.45
CA PRO A 352 22.19 -13.77 28.28
C PRO A 352 22.47 -14.82 27.19
N PRO A 353 21.54 -15.04 26.24
CA PRO A 353 21.76 -15.98 25.15
C PRO A 353 23.07 -15.69 24.41
N ARG A 354 23.81 -16.73 23.99
CA ARG A 354 25.12 -16.56 23.34
C ARG A 354 25.10 -15.68 22.10
N TRP A 355 23.99 -15.67 21.36
CA TRP A 355 23.85 -14.81 20.20
C TRP A 355 23.91 -13.31 20.55
N THR A 356 23.69 -12.93 21.82
CA THR A 356 23.84 -11.53 22.27
C THR A 356 25.27 -11.03 22.33
N GLU A 357 26.26 -11.94 22.28
CA GLU A 357 27.69 -11.60 22.39
C GLU A 357 28.27 -11.09 21.06
N THR A 358 27.63 -11.42 19.94
CA THR A 358 28.11 -11.09 18.59
C THR A 358 27.19 -10.05 17.96
N GLN A 359 27.68 -8.81 17.82
CA GLN A 359 26.88 -7.69 17.30
C GLN A 359 26.59 -7.80 15.80
N TRP A 360 27.47 -8.48 15.06
CA TRP A 360 27.37 -8.70 13.62
C TRP A 360 27.85 -10.10 13.27
N ALA A 361 27.06 -10.81 12.48
CA ALA A 361 27.51 -12.02 11.79
C ALA A 361 26.98 -12.03 10.36
N GLU A 362 27.82 -12.45 9.42
CA GLU A 362 27.43 -12.68 8.03
C GLU A 362 27.75 -14.14 7.70
N ASP A 363 26.74 -14.90 7.29
CA ASP A 363 26.87 -16.30 6.92
C ASP A 363 25.98 -16.68 5.73
N THR A 364 25.86 -17.97 5.43
CA THR A 364 25.07 -18.46 4.29
C THR A 364 23.57 -18.19 4.40
N THR A 365 23.08 -17.91 5.60
CA THR A 365 21.66 -17.64 5.89
C THR A 365 21.35 -16.15 5.90
N GLY A 366 22.36 -15.28 5.92
CA GLY A 366 22.21 -13.85 5.71
C GLY A 366 23.11 -13.02 6.61
N VAL A 367 22.67 -11.79 6.84
CA VAL A 367 23.28 -10.86 7.78
C VAL A 367 22.45 -10.85 9.06
N HIS A 368 23.13 -11.06 10.18
CA HIS A 368 22.57 -11.03 11.52
C HIS A 368 23.13 -9.85 12.29
N VAL A 369 22.24 -8.98 12.76
CA VAL A 369 22.62 -7.79 13.53
C VAL A 369 21.96 -7.83 14.89
N VAL A 370 22.77 -7.68 15.93
CA VAL A 370 22.29 -7.68 17.30
C VAL A 370 22.45 -6.30 17.90
N ALA A 371 21.34 -5.77 18.41
CA ALA A 371 21.32 -4.50 19.10
C ALA A 371 20.63 -4.64 20.45
N GLY A 372 21.27 -4.06 21.48
CA GLY A 372 20.69 -3.93 22.81
C GLY A 372 20.33 -2.48 23.13
N ALA A 373 19.28 -2.32 23.92
CA ALA A 373 18.78 -1.04 24.43
C ALA A 373 18.24 -1.20 25.86
N ASP A 374 18.35 -0.13 26.62
CA ASP A 374 17.73 0.04 27.94
C ASP A 374 16.70 1.18 27.81
N ALA A 375 15.44 0.96 28.22
CA ALA A 375 14.41 2.02 28.18
C ALA A 375 13.33 1.81 29.28
N ALA A 376 12.47 2.81 29.47
CA ALA A 376 11.41 2.78 30.47
C ALA A 376 10.40 1.63 30.26
N ASP A 377 10.13 1.29 28.99
CA ASP A 377 9.24 0.23 28.58
C ASP A 377 9.82 -0.57 27.40
N LEU A 378 9.22 -1.73 27.14
CA LEU A 378 9.65 -2.66 26.10
C LEU A 378 9.56 -2.06 24.68
N GLU A 379 8.54 -1.26 24.40
CA GLU A 379 8.31 -0.67 23.07
C GLU A 379 9.40 0.36 22.73
N ALA A 380 9.68 1.26 23.66
CA ALA A 380 10.76 2.24 23.55
C ALA A 380 12.14 1.55 23.41
N ALA A 381 12.36 0.45 24.13
CA ALA A 381 13.57 -0.34 24.03
C ALA A 381 13.69 -1.01 22.64
N LEU A 382 12.61 -1.58 22.11
CA LEU A 382 12.56 -2.22 20.79
C LEU A 382 12.86 -1.23 19.66
N GLU A 383 12.24 -0.05 19.69
CA GLU A 383 12.46 1.00 18.69
C GLU A 383 13.92 1.50 18.73
N THR A 384 14.46 1.72 19.92
CA THR A 384 15.87 2.13 20.11
C THR A 384 16.83 1.05 19.59
N ALA A 385 16.58 -0.22 19.92
CA ALA A 385 17.37 -1.35 19.43
C ALA A 385 17.30 -1.47 17.90
N ARG A 386 16.12 -1.28 17.30
CA ARG A 386 15.93 -1.31 15.84
C ARG A 386 16.77 -0.24 15.15
N ARG A 387 16.69 1.01 15.59
CA ARG A 387 17.50 2.11 15.01
C ARG A 387 18.98 1.84 15.12
N LYS A 388 19.43 1.32 16.27
CA LYS A 388 20.83 0.95 16.48
C LYS A 388 21.27 -0.20 15.57
N ALA A 389 20.43 -1.18 15.30
CA ALA A 389 20.72 -2.27 14.36
C ALA A 389 20.80 -1.75 12.91
N LEU A 390 19.86 -0.90 12.50
CA LEU A 390 19.87 -0.28 11.17
C LEU A 390 21.08 0.61 10.95
N PHE A 391 21.49 1.38 11.96
CA PHE A 391 22.72 2.16 11.88
C PHE A 391 23.96 1.26 11.72
N GLN A 392 24.06 0.17 12.50
CA GLN A 392 25.14 -0.82 12.35
C GLN A 392 25.18 -1.45 10.95
N LEU A 393 24.01 -1.69 10.32
CA LEU A 393 23.95 -2.16 8.93
C LEU A 393 24.59 -1.16 7.96
N VAL A 394 24.32 0.14 8.13
CA VAL A 394 24.93 1.19 7.32
C VAL A 394 26.45 1.24 7.51
N GLU A 395 26.94 1.02 8.73
CA GLU A 395 28.38 0.95 9.02
C GLU A 395 29.05 -0.23 8.31
N HIS A 396 28.45 -1.42 8.35
CA HIS A 396 28.99 -2.60 7.68
C HIS A 396 28.82 -2.54 6.15
N LEU A 397 27.80 -1.84 5.66
CA LEU A 397 27.61 -1.59 4.24
C LEU A 397 28.78 -0.78 3.67
N ARG A 398 29.30 0.20 4.43
CA ARG A 398 30.53 0.92 4.03
C ARG A 398 31.70 -0.05 3.85
N ASP A 399 31.87 -1.01 4.77
CA ASP A 399 32.94 -2.01 4.66
C ASP A 399 32.74 -2.95 3.47
N ALA A 400 31.49 -3.35 3.18
CA ALA A 400 31.15 -4.15 2.00
C ALA A 400 31.44 -3.42 0.68
N LEU A 401 31.45 -2.08 0.70
CA LEU A 401 31.76 -1.24 -0.46
C LEU A 401 33.26 -0.92 -0.61
N ARG A 402 34.15 -1.46 0.22
CA ARG A 402 35.58 -1.10 0.27
C ARG A 402 36.29 -1.07 -1.08
N ASP A 403 35.96 -2.01 -1.96
CA ASP A 403 36.57 -2.15 -3.29
C ASP A 403 35.78 -1.45 -4.41
N ARG A 404 34.76 -0.65 -4.06
CA ARG A 404 33.91 0.09 -5.00
C ARG A 404 34.35 1.55 -5.13
N ALA A 405 34.05 2.16 -6.28
CA ALA A 405 34.49 3.52 -6.60
C ALA A 405 33.96 4.61 -5.65
N ILE A 406 32.79 4.39 -5.02
CA ILE A 406 32.18 5.33 -4.08
C ILE A 406 32.89 5.36 -2.72
N HIS A 407 33.57 4.28 -2.30
CA HIS A 407 34.08 4.12 -0.94
C HIS A 407 34.98 5.26 -0.44
N PRO A 408 35.91 5.84 -1.23
CA PRO A 408 36.73 6.98 -0.80
C PRO A 408 35.92 8.24 -0.42
N LEU A 409 34.68 8.35 -0.88
CA LEU A 409 33.78 9.47 -0.60
C LEU A 409 32.85 9.21 0.59
N ILE A 410 32.80 7.98 1.09
CA ILE A 410 31.99 7.62 2.25
C ILE A 410 32.72 8.08 3.53
N PRO A 411 32.06 8.83 4.43
CA PRO A 411 32.66 9.22 5.70
C PRO A 411 33.22 8.03 6.49
N ALA A 412 34.45 8.16 6.98
CA ALA A 412 35.06 7.19 7.86
C ALA A 412 34.69 7.47 9.33
N PRO A 413 34.62 6.45 10.20
CA PRO A 413 34.41 6.64 11.63
C PRO A 413 35.59 7.39 12.29
N PRO A 414 35.41 8.01 13.47
CA PRO A 414 34.19 8.00 14.28
C PRO A 414 33.09 8.90 13.73
N TYR A 415 31.86 8.40 13.77
CA TYR A 415 30.67 9.16 13.37
C TYR A 415 30.20 10.10 14.48
N ARG A 416 29.32 11.05 14.12
CA ARG A 416 28.74 11.98 15.08
C ARG A 416 27.95 11.20 16.14
N ASP A 417 28.22 11.50 17.40
CA ASP A 417 27.46 10.93 18.53
C ASP A 417 26.21 11.78 18.82
N ASP A 418 25.39 11.93 17.79
CA ASP A 418 24.13 12.69 17.82
C ASP A 418 22.97 11.76 17.44
N PRO A 419 22.01 11.50 18.35
CA PRO A 419 20.83 10.69 18.06
C PRO A 419 19.98 11.19 16.89
N ALA A 420 19.86 12.51 16.69
CA ALA A 420 19.07 13.08 15.61
C ALA A 420 19.74 12.83 14.26
N TRP A 421 21.06 13.01 14.20
CA TRP A 421 21.85 12.66 13.01
C TRP A 421 21.78 11.16 12.69
N ARG A 422 21.92 10.27 13.69
CA ARG A 422 21.78 8.82 13.47
C ARG A 422 20.38 8.43 12.97
N ALA A 423 19.33 9.07 13.48
CA ALA A 423 17.97 8.85 13.00
C ALA A 423 17.84 9.24 11.52
N ALA A 424 18.37 10.40 11.13
CA ALA A 424 18.34 10.85 9.74
C ALA A 424 19.11 9.90 8.80
N VAL A 425 20.27 9.36 9.23
CA VAL A 425 20.99 8.31 8.48
C VAL A 425 20.13 7.07 8.27
N VAL A 426 19.41 6.64 9.31
CA VAL A 426 18.53 5.46 9.24
C VAL A 426 17.33 5.71 8.34
N ASP A 427 16.72 6.89 8.42
CA ASP A 427 15.58 7.28 7.58
C ASP A 427 15.99 7.32 6.09
N ASP A 428 17.14 7.94 5.79
CA ASP A 428 17.74 7.96 4.45
C ASP A 428 18.02 6.55 3.91
N TYR A 429 18.60 5.68 4.75
CA TYR A 429 18.85 4.29 4.40
C TYR A 429 17.54 3.56 4.08
N LEU A 430 16.53 3.66 4.96
CA LEU A 430 15.25 2.98 4.78
C LEU A 430 14.52 3.46 3.50
N ALA A 431 14.57 4.75 3.19
CA ALA A 431 13.97 5.31 1.98
C ALA A 431 14.57 4.67 0.71
N ALA A 432 15.88 4.48 0.69
CA ALA A 432 16.58 3.90 -0.45
C ALA A 432 16.45 2.37 -0.54
N VAL A 433 16.43 1.67 0.60
CA VAL A 433 16.52 0.20 0.63
C VAL A 433 15.19 -0.53 0.80
N ALA A 434 14.10 0.18 1.11
CA ALA A 434 12.76 -0.42 1.21
C ALA A 434 12.39 -1.33 0.01
N PRO A 435 12.74 -1.01 -1.25
CA PRO A 435 12.48 -1.89 -2.39
C PRO A 435 13.28 -3.20 -2.39
N PHE A 436 14.38 -3.29 -1.63
CA PHE A 436 15.29 -4.44 -1.62
C PHE A 436 15.01 -5.43 -0.49
N GLY A 437 14.16 -5.07 0.48
CA GLY A 437 13.85 -5.87 1.67
C GLY A 437 14.46 -5.27 2.93
N LEU A 438 13.75 -5.40 4.04
CA LEU A 438 14.14 -4.85 5.34
C LEU A 438 14.57 -5.97 6.30
N PRO A 439 15.44 -5.68 7.29
CA PRO A 439 15.78 -6.65 8.32
C PRO A 439 14.54 -7.03 9.14
N GLU A 440 14.31 -8.33 9.31
CA GLU A 440 13.22 -8.90 10.08
C GLU A 440 13.68 -9.21 11.50
N ARG A 441 12.78 -9.05 12.48
CA ARG A 441 13.10 -9.35 13.88
C ARG A 441 13.00 -10.86 14.11
N ALA A 442 14.12 -11.48 14.47
CA ALA A 442 14.21 -12.93 14.64
C ALA A 442 14.09 -13.38 16.09
N GLU A 443 14.88 -12.79 16.99
CA GLU A 443 14.91 -13.17 18.41
C GLU A 443 14.96 -11.95 19.32
N VAL A 444 14.27 -12.03 20.47
CA VAL A 444 14.27 -10.99 21.50
C VAL A 444 14.59 -11.64 22.84
N ALA A 445 15.57 -11.08 23.54
CA ALA A 445 15.87 -11.42 24.93
C ALA A 445 15.55 -10.20 25.81
N VAL A 446 14.60 -10.35 26.72
CA VAL A 446 14.15 -9.28 27.63
C VAL A 446 14.62 -9.57 29.04
N ARG A 447 15.14 -8.55 29.72
CA ARG A 447 15.40 -8.55 31.17
C ARG A 447 14.43 -7.59 31.86
N GLU A 448 13.44 -8.15 32.53
CA GLU A 448 12.59 -7.42 33.47
C GLU A 448 13.12 -7.65 34.89
N GLY A 449 13.43 -6.57 35.61
CA GLY A 449 13.97 -6.70 36.98
C GLY A 449 14.71 -5.48 37.53
N GLY A 450 14.79 -4.38 36.79
CA GLY A 450 15.31 -3.08 37.25
C GLY A 450 14.31 -1.95 36.97
N PRO A 451 14.66 -0.68 37.24
CA PRO A 451 13.82 0.48 36.89
C PRO A 451 13.64 0.68 35.37
N GLU A 452 14.45 0.00 34.55
CA GLU A 452 14.39 0.03 33.08
C GLU A 452 14.34 -1.39 32.52
N THR A 453 13.62 -1.55 31.41
CA THR A 453 13.57 -2.78 30.61
C THR A 453 14.80 -2.83 29.72
N ARG A 454 15.65 -3.84 29.93
CA ARG A 454 16.81 -4.08 29.05
C ARG A 454 16.47 -5.17 28.06
N ILE A 455 16.75 -4.93 26.79
CA ILE A 455 16.57 -5.94 25.75
C ILE A 455 17.82 -6.14 24.90
N PHE A 456 17.89 -7.31 24.29
CA PHE A 456 18.69 -7.57 23.10
C PHE A 456 17.77 -8.10 22.01
N VAL A 457 17.99 -7.63 20.79
CA VAL A 457 17.20 -8.04 19.63
C VAL A 457 18.15 -8.45 18.52
N ARG A 458 17.87 -9.61 17.90
CA ARG A 458 18.52 -10.04 16.66
C ARG A 458 17.62 -9.71 15.48
N TYR A 459 18.19 -9.05 14.49
CA TYR A 459 17.59 -8.79 13.19
C TYR A 459 18.31 -9.60 12.12
N ASP A 460 17.53 -10.26 11.27
CA ASP A 460 18.03 -11.09 10.18
C ASP A 460 17.66 -10.41 8.85
N LEU A 461 18.64 -10.25 7.96
CA LEU A 461 18.46 -9.74 6.61
C LEU A 461 18.89 -10.82 5.61
N ALA A 462 17.97 -11.19 4.71
CA ALA A 462 18.21 -12.24 3.72
C ALA A 462 19.46 -11.94 2.85
N PRO A 463 20.24 -12.96 2.45
CA PRO A 463 21.45 -12.79 1.65
C PRO A 463 21.19 -12.02 0.35
N GLU A 464 20.06 -12.29 -0.31
CA GLU A 464 19.70 -11.63 -1.56
C GLU A 464 19.31 -10.16 -1.35
N ALA A 465 18.71 -9.83 -0.20
CA ALA A 465 18.40 -8.45 0.15
C ALA A 465 19.69 -7.67 0.44
N TRP A 466 20.60 -8.25 1.22
CA TRP A 466 21.92 -7.66 1.48
C TRP A 466 22.71 -7.42 0.19
N ALA A 467 22.78 -8.42 -0.69
CA ALA A 467 23.48 -8.31 -1.97
C ALA A 467 22.90 -7.19 -2.85
N ARG A 468 21.57 -7.02 -2.87
CA ARG A 468 20.93 -5.92 -3.60
C ARG A 468 21.25 -4.55 -3.03
N VAL A 469 21.32 -4.41 -1.70
CA VAL A 469 21.71 -3.16 -1.03
C VAL A 469 23.15 -2.80 -1.37
N VAL A 470 24.07 -3.77 -1.28
CA VAL A 470 25.49 -3.57 -1.65
C VAL A 470 25.61 -3.19 -3.12
N GLU A 471 24.89 -3.86 -4.02
CA GLU A 471 24.95 -3.54 -5.45
C GLU A 471 24.33 -2.17 -5.77
N HIS A 472 23.23 -1.78 -5.11
CA HIS A 472 22.62 -0.47 -5.28
C HIS A 472 23.62 0.65 -4.99
N TYR A 473 24.22 0.68 -3.80
CA TYR A 473 25.19 1.72 -3.44
C TYR A 473 26.53 1.57 -4.14
N GLY A 474 26.86 0.38 -4.64
CA GLY A 474 28.04 0.12 -5.46
C GLY A 474 27.87 0.44 -6.95
N THR A 475 26.65 0.79 -7.39
CA THR A 475 26.33 1.03 -8.81
C THR A 475 27.03 2.29 -9.30
N VAL A 476 27.75 2.17 -10.42
CA VAL A 476 28.36 3.31 -11.10
C VAL A 476 27.77 3.45 -12.50
N TYR A 477 27.29 4.64 -12.82
CA TYR A 477 26.87 5.04 -14.15
C TYR A 477 27.87 6.02 -14.75
N THR A 478 28.51 5.61 -15.84
CA THR A 478 29.46 6.47 -16.57
C THR A 478 28.76 7.26 -17.66
N PHE A 479 28.78 8.59 -17.57
CA PHE A 479 28.31 9.49 -18.60
C PHE A 479 29.40 10.47 -19.02
N ARG A 480 29.85 10.36 -20.28
CA ARG A 480 30.78 11.31 -20.92
C ARG A 480 32.01 11.67 -20.07
N GLY A 481 32.59 10.67 -19.40
CA GLY A 481 33.78 10.86 -18.57
C GLY A 481 33.50 11.29 -17.13
N MET A 482 32.24 11.31 -16.70
CA MET A 482 31.84 11.38 -15.30
C MET A 482 31.30 10.03 -14.85
N ASP A 483 31.73 9.56 -13.70
CA ASP A 483 31.19 8.39 -13.04
C ASP A 483 30.26 8.86 -11.92
N LEU A 484 29.00 8.42 -11.95
CA LEU A 484 27.93 8.82 -11.04
C LEU A 484 27.47 7.61 -10.22
N SER A 485 27.10 7.82 -8.95
CA SER A 485 26.68 6.78 -8.01
C SER A 485 25.58 7.31 -7.10
N PRO A 486 24.76 6.46 -6.46
CA PRO A 486 23.81 6.92 -5.45
C PRO A 486 24.56 7.51 -4.25
N ARG A 487 23.99 8.53 -3.60
CA ARG A 487 24.52 9.12 -2.37
C ARG A 487 24.49 8.10 -1.23
N PHE A 488 25.54 8.07 -0.42
CA PHE A 488 25.61 7.19 0.74
C PHE A 488 24.87 7.78 1.97
N PRO A 489 24.12 6.98 2.78
CA PRO A 489 23.28 7.49 3.87
C PRO A 489 24.00 8.23 5.00
N LEU A 490 25.31 8.06 5.17
CA LEU A 490 26.11 8.74 6.22
C LEU A 490 26.27 10.26 6.00
N GLN A 491 25.55 10.85 5.05
CA GLN A 491 25.55 12.29 4.76
C GLN A 491 24.11 12.84 4.61
N PRO A 492 23.27 12.81 5.68
CA PRO A 492 21.83 13.09 5.58
C PRO A 492 21.47 14.58 5.46
N GLU A 493 22.40 15.50 5.76
CA GLU A 493 22.10 16.94 5.92
C GLU A 493 21.89 17.70 4.60
N GLN A 494 21.88 17.02 3.45
CA GLN A 494 21.90 17.66 2.14
C GLN A 494 21.03 16.86 1.13
N PRO A 495 19.70 17.01 1.11
CA PRO A 495 18.78 16.13 0.37
C PRO A 495 18.45 16.61 -1.06
N GLU A 496 19.17 17.58 -1.62
CA GLU A 496 18.76 18.20 -2.90
C GLU A 496 18.89 17.25 -4.11
N SER A 497 19.75 16.23 -4.00
CA SER A 497 19.86 15.11 -4.93
C SER A 497 20.56 13.92 -4.28
N ASP A 498 20.14 12.70 -4.65
CA ASP A 498 20.79 11.45 -4.28
C ASP A 498 21.82 10.97 -5.32
N VAL A 499 22.32 11.86 -6.19
CA VAL A 499 23.32 11.52 -7.22
C VAL A 499 24.67 12.18 -6.93
N LEU A 500 25.68 11.35 -6.73
CA LEU A 500 27.05 11.74 -6.39
C LEU A 500 28.00 11.48 -7.55
N VAL A 501 28.89 12.43 -7.84
CA VAL A 501 30.03 12.24 -8.75
C VAL A 501 31.11 11.49 -7.99
N VAL A 502 31.47 10.28 -8.45
CA VAL A 502 32.50 9.46 -7.81
C VAL A 502 33.87 9.59 -8.48
N ALA A 503 33.90 9.88 -9.78
CA ALA A 503 35.14 10.15 -10.50
C ALA A 503 34.86 10.98 -11.75
N THR A 504 35.86 11.75 -12.18
CA THR A 504 35.86 12.42 -13.49
C THR A 504 37.16 12.16 -14.23
N ARG A 505 37.08 12.07 -15.56
CA ARG A 505 38.27 11.89 -16.42
C ARG A 505 39.08 13.19 -16.44
N THR A 506 40.39 13.07 -16.62
CA THR A 506 41.34 14.20 -16.51
C THR A 506 41.12 15.34 -17.50
N TRP A 507 40.45 15.10 -18.63
CA TRP A 507 40.11 16.13 -19.61
C TRP A 507 38.86 16.94 -19.24
N LEU A 508 38.09 16.49 -18.24
CA LEU A 508 36.91 17.17 -17.73
C LEU A 508 37.28 17.79 -16.37
N ALA A 509 37.54 19.11 -16.36
CA ALA A 509 38.04 19.81 -15.17
C ALA A 509 37.00 19.93 -14.03
N GLU A 510 35.71 19.92 -14.37
CA GLU A 510 34.57 19.95 -13.46
C GLU A 510 33.46 19.07 -14.07
N PRO A 511 32.64 18.36 -13.27
CA PRO A 511 32.61 18.35 -11.81
C PRO A 511 33.77 17.55 -11.17
N LYS A 512 33.93 17.65 -9.86
CA LYS A 512 34.89 16.87 -9.05
C LYS A 512 34.21 15.71 -8.34
N ALA A 513 35.00 14.71 -7.97
CA ALA A 513 34.54 13.66 -7.06
C ALA A 513 34.04 14.29 -5.75
N GLY A 514 32.83 13.92 -5.33
CA GLY A 514 32.12 14.49 -4.18
C GLY A 514 31.06 15.53 -4.54
N ASP A 515 31.09 16.09 -5.77
CA ASP A 515 30.04 16.98 -6.24
C ASP A 515 28.73 16.21 -6.48
N ARG A 516 27.61 16.90 -6.38
CA ARG A 516 26.27 16.29 -6.50
C ARG A 516 25.55 16.82 -7.70
N LEU A 517 24.97 15.95 -8.52
CA LEU A 517 24.23 16.37 -9.71
C LEU A 517 22.81 16.78 -9.31
N LEU A 518 22.48 18.07 -9.37
CA LEU A 518 21.15 18.59 -9.00
C LEU A 518 20.17 18.62 -10.18
N ALA A 519 20.68 18.91 -11.37
CA ALA A 519 19.85 19.03 -12.56
C ALA A 519 20.62 18.76 -13.86
N THR A 520 19.88 18.27 -14.86
CA THR A 520 20.30 18.15 -16.25
C THR A 520 19.43 19.09 -17.07
N GLY A 521 20.02 20.15 -17.63
CA GLY A 521 19.23 21.26 -18.20
C GLY A 521 18.34 21.90 -17.13
N ASP A 522 17.04 21.95 -17.40
CA ASP A 522 16.02 22.45 -16.47
C ASP A 522 15.38 21.34 -15.60
N ALA A 523 15.72 20.07 -15.85
CA ALA A 523 15.13 18.92 -15.16
C ALA A 523 15.93 18.54 -13.89
N ARG A 524 15.27 18.48 -12.74
CA ARG A 524 15.87 18.06 -11.47
C ARG A 524 16.19 16.57 -11.45
N THR A 525 17.35 16.22 -10.93
CA THR A 525 17.80 14.84 -10.78
C THR A 525 17.70 14.40 -9.33
N LEU A 526 16.63 13.65 -9.02
CA LEU A 526 16.36 13.18 -7.66
C LEU A 526 17.19 11.94 -7.33
N ASP A 527 17.24 10.97 -8.24
CA ASP A 527 17.98 9.72 -8.09
C ASP A 527 18.82 9.37 -9.32
N LEU A 528 19.66 8.33 -9.21
CA LEU A 528 20.59 7.92 -10.25
C LEU A 528 19.89 7.43 -11.53
N GLN A 529 18.71 6.83 -11.41
CA GLN A 529 17.95 6.32 -12.56
C GLN A 529 17.37 7.49 -13.36
N VAL A 530 16.77 8.47 -12.69
CA VAL A 530 16.27 9.71 -13.30
C VAL A 530 17.43 10.47 -13.95
N ALA A 531 18.57 10.60 -13.25
CA ALA A 531 19.75 11.25 -13.82
C ALA A 531 20.23 10.55 -15.08
N ARG A 532 20.30 9.21 -15.08
CA ARG A 532 20.69 8.43 -16.26
C ARG A 532 19.76 8.71 -17.44
N GLN A 533 18.45 8.57 -17.23
CA GLN A 533 17.45 8.75 -18.28
C GLN A 533 17.53 10.16 -18.87
N GLU A 534 17.63 11.17 -18.02
CA GLU A 534 17.64 12.56 -18.46
C GLU A 534 18.94 12.94 -19.19
N LEU A 535 20.08 12.47 -18.67
CA LEU A 535 21.38 12.65 -19.33
C LEU A 535 21.43 12.00 -20.71
N GLU A 536 20.93 10.76 -20.85
CA GLU A 536 20.89 10.06 -22.14
C GLU A 536 19.92 10.78 -23.10
N SER A 537 18.69 11.04 -22.66
CA SER A 537 17.64 11.66 -23.46
C SER A 537 18.02 13.05 -23.99
N GLN A 538 18.45 13.95 -23.09
CA GLN A 538 18.83 15.30 -23.50
C GLN A 538 20.08 15.30 -24.37
N TRP A 539 21.06 14.45 -24.07
CA TRP A 539 22.27 14.37 -24.88
C TRP A 539 22.01 13.85 -26.28
N ASP A 540 21.16 12.84 -26.43
CA ASP A 540 20.83 12.28 -27.74
C ASP A 540 20.04 13.27 -28.59
N ALA A 541 19.12 14.03 -27.98
CA ALA A 541 18.39 15.11 -28.63
C ALA A 541 19.26 16.34 -28.98
N LEU A 542 20.38 16.54 -28.28
CA LEU A 542 21.24 17.71 -28.47
C LEU A 542 21.94 17.67 -29.85
N PRO A 543 21.87 18.75 -30.66
CA PRO A 543 22.59 18.83 -31.92
C PRO A 543 24.12 18.80 -31.75
N ALA A 544 24.80 18.35 -32.80
CA ALA A 544 26.27 18.36 -32.89
C ALA A 544 26.82 19.80 -32.72
N GLY A 545 27.78 19.99 -31.81
CA GLY A 545 28.39 21.28 -31.52
C GLY A 545 27.67 22.13 -30.47
N GLU A 546 26.45 21.76 -30.06
CA GLU A 546 25.71 22.40 -28.96
C GLU A 546 26.16 21.88 -27.58
N THR A 547 25.61 22.47 -26.52
CA THR A 547 26.05 22.25 -25.14
C THR A 547 24.89 21.86 -24.23
N LEU A 548 25.06 20.78 -23.48
CA LEU A 548 24.20 20.38 -22.37
C LEU A 548 24.68 21.07 -21.09
N SER A 549 23.82 21.83 -20.41
CA SER A 549 24.16 22.43 -19.11
C SER A 549 23.81 21.49 -17.98
N LEU A 550 24.77 21.15 -17.13
CA LEU A 550 24.54 20.36 -15.91
C LEU A 550 24.72 21.26 -14.68
N THR A 551 23.87 21.08 -13.67
CA THR A 551 23.98 21.82 -12.41
C THR A 551 24.44 20.90 -11.30
N PHE A 552 25.53 21.28 -10.64
CA PHE A 552 26.13 20.53 -9.54
C PHE A 552 26.15 21.35 -8.24
N HIS A 553 26.22 20.69 -7.09
CA HIS A 553 26.46 21.31 -5.78
C HIS A 553 27.69 20.69 -5.13
N ASP A 554 28.66 21.52 -4.72
CA ASP A 554 29.94 21.07 -4.12
C ASP A 554 29.91 21.00 -2.58
N GLY A 555 28.74 21.21 -1.99
CA GLY A 555 28.52 21.29 -0.54
C GLY A 555 28.45 22.73 -0.02
N VAL A 556 28.83 23.73 -0.82
CA VAL A 556 28.78 25.14 -0.44
C VAL A 556 28.06 25.99 -1.51
N THR A 557 28.28 25.71 -2.78
CA THR A 557 27.77 26.51 -3.91
C THR A 557 27.27 25.64 -5.04
N GLU A 558 26.22 26.11 -5.71
CA GLU A 558 25.78 25.56 -6.99
C GLU A 558 26.71 26.03 -8.12
N LYS A 559 27.03 25.11 -9.03
CA LYS A 559 27.87 25.35 -10.21
C LYS A 559 27.19 24.80 -11.46
N ARG A 560 27.23 25.56 -12.56
CA ARG A 560 26.79 25.06 -13.86
C ARG A 560 27.98 24.68 -14.73
N VAL A 561 27.98 23.44 -15.21
CA VAL A 561 29.03 22.85 -16.04
C VAL A 561 28.47 22.63 -17.45
N PRO A 562 28.98 23.34 -18.46
CA PRO A 562 28.62 23.11 -19.86
C PRO A 562 29.35 21.90 -20.44
N LEU A 563 28.62 20.91 -20.95
CA LEU A 563 29.16 19.78 -21.70
C LEU A 563 28.84 19.91 -23.19
N ARG A 564 29.87 20.16 -24.00
CA ARG A 564 29.72 20.31 -25.44
C ARG A 564 29.67 18.96 -26.15
N LYS A 565 28.68 18.75 -27.01
CA LYS A 565 28.60 17.56 -27.87
C LYS A 565 29.57 17.71 -29.03
N ASN A 566 30.53 16.79 -29.12
CA ASN A 566 31.48 16.78 -30.22
C ASN A 566 30.73 16.69 -31.56
N PRO A 567 31.23 17.40 -32.59
CA PRO A 567 30.61 17.44 -33.90
C PRO A 567 30.60 16.08 -34.61
#